data_AF-A0AA86JNM2-F1
#
_entry.id   AF-A0AA86JNM2-F1
#
_cell.length_a   1.000
_cell.length_b   1.000
_cell.length_c   1.000
_cell.angle_alpha   90.00
_cell.angle_beta   90.00
_cell.angle_gamma   90.00
#
_symmetry.space_group_name_H-M   'P 1'
#
loop_
_entity.id
_entity.type
_entity.pdbx_description
1 polymer ?
#
loop_
_entity_poly.entity_id
_entity_poly.type
_entity_poly.pdbx_seq_one_letter_code
_entity_poly.pdbx_strand_id
1 'polypeptide(L)'
;MKRKLKAAISVIMISVFTAMMFVGCGKSEDNTMTKVRLNEVTRSVFYAPMYIAMSEGYFKENGLDIDLQTGQGADKVMQAVLSKSADIGFCGPEQTIYINLQGREDKPVVFAQLTQKDGSFLVGRTEEKNFDWKSLKGKDIIGGRPGGVPAMALEYAMKQNGIIPKTDANMVTNIDFAATAGAFGRYIKERLFFLLLKSFILPDFVSES
;
A
#
# COMPACT_ATOMS: atom_id res chain seq x y z
N MET A 1 0.85 80.04 8.28
CA MET A 1 -0.07 78.92 7.94
C MET A 1 0.50 77.94 6.93
N LYS A 2 0.93 78.35 5.72
CA LYS A 2 1.33 77.43 4.63
C LYS A 2 2.50 76.48 4.96
N ARG A 3 3.48 76.90 5.77
CA ARG A 3 4.61 76.06 6.22
C ARG A 3 4.20 74.93 7.18
N LYS A 4 3.32 75.22 8.15
CA LYS A 4 2.80 74.22 9.09
C LYS A 4 1.88 73.20 8.40
N LEU A 5 1.13 73.64 7.40
CA LEU A 5 0.30 72.76 6.56
C LEU A 5 1.14 71.80 5.70
N LYS A 6 2.22 72.30 5.08
CA LYS A 6 3.16 71.44 4.33
C LYS A 6 3.87 70.43 5.22
N ALA A 7 4.26 70.82 6.43
CA ALA A 7 4.87 69.91 7.40
C ALA A 7 3.88 68.81 7.85
N ALA A 8 2.61 69.16 8.12
CA ALA A 8 1.58 68.18 8.48
C ALA A 8 1.32 67.16 7.35
N ILE A 9 1.23 67.62 6.10
CA ILE A 9 1.05 66.74 4.93
C ILE A 9 2.25 65.80 4.77
N SER A 10 3.48 66.29 4.99
CA SER A 10 4.69 65.48 4.88
C SER A 10 4.77 64.38 5.95
N VAL A 11 4.33 64.67 7.18
CA VAL A 11 4.28 63.68 8.27
C VAL A 11 3.21 62.61 8.00
N ILE A 12 2.05 63.02 7.47
CA ILE A 12 0.99 62.08 7.08
C ILE A 12 1.48 61.15 5.95
N MET A 13 2.13 61.69 4.92
CA MET A 13 2.71 60.89 3.83
C MET A 13 3.74 59.88 4.33
N ILE A 14 4.64 60.28 5.23
CA ILE A 14 5.63 59.37 5.82
C ILE A 14 4.95 58.29 6.67
N SER A 15 3.92 58.64 7.46
CA SER A 15 3.18 57.66 8.26
C SER A 15 2.44 56.62 7.40
N VAL A 16 1.87 57.05 6.27
CA VAL A 16 1.19 56.16 5.31
C VAL A 16 2.20 55.24 4.61
N PHE A 17 3.35 55.79 4.21
CA PHE A 17 4.42 55.01 3.56
C PHE A 17 5.03 53.98 4.52
N THR A 18 5.16 54.33 5.80
CA THR A 18 5.66 53.42 6.86
C THR A 18 4.63 52.33 7.19
N ALA A 19 3.33 52.66 7.19
CA ALA A 19 2.26 51.68 7.39
C ALA A 19 2.18 50.66 6.23
N MET A 20 2.43 51.10 4.98
CA MET A 20 2.49 50.21 3.82
C MET A 20 3.66 49.21 3.87
N MET A 21 4.76 49.54 4.55
CA MET A 21 5.88 48.61 4.75
C MET A 21 5.54 47.46 5.73
N PHE A 22 4.51 47.59 6.57
CA PHE A 22 4.06 46.54 7.48
C PHE A 22 3.00 45.59 6.89
N VAL A 23 2.37 45.94 5.76
CA VAL A 23 1.40 45.07 5.07
C VAL A 23 2.08 43.95 4.27
N GLY A 24 3.40 44.02 4.07
CA GLY A 24 4.19 43.04 3.31
C GLY A 24 4.84 41.91 4.12
N CYS A 25 4.68 41.88 5.45
CA CYS A 25 5.28 40.87 6.33
C CYS A 25 4.26 39.89 6.92
N GLY A 26 3.17 39.66 6.19
CA GLY A 26 2.28 38.52 6.39
C GLY A 26 2.57 37.45 5.34
N LYS A 27 3.79 36.90 5.28
CA LYS A 27 3.89 35.49 4.89
C LYS A 27 3.28 34.74 6.07
N SER A 28 1.97 34.53 6.02
CA SER A 28 1.42 33.34 6.63
C SER A 28 2.24 32.20 6.04
N GLU A 29 3.13 31.63 6.84
CA GLU A 29 3.48 30.22 6.69
C GLU A 29 2.15 29.48 6.82
N ASP A 30 1.41 29.43 5.71
CA ASP A 30 0.41 28.42 5.51
C ASP A 30 1.21 27.13 5.57
N ASN A 31 1.26 26.53 6.75
CA ASN A 31 1.63 25.15 6.99
C ASN A 31 0.57 24.25 6.31
N THR A 32 0.25 24.52 5.05
CA THR A 32 -0.65 23.74 4.21
C THR A 32 0.13 22.54 3.74
N MET A 33 0.14 21.52 4.59
CA MET A 33 0.60 20.20 4.24
C MET A 33 -0.08 19.72 2.97
N THR A 34 0.68 19.15 2.04
CA THR A 34 0.10 18.53 0.86
C THR A 34 -0.57 17.23 1.27
N LYS A 35 -1.89 17.18 1.16
CA LYS A 35 -2.65 15.97 1.42
C LYS A 35 -2.40 14.93 0.33
N VAL A 36 -2.05 13.71 0.73
CA VAL A 36 -1.81 12.56 -0.17
C VAL A 36 -2.70 11.40 0.26
N ARG A 37 -3.61 10.97 -0.62
CA ARG A 37 -4.48 9.81 -0.38
C ARG A 37 -3.75 8.55 -0.80
N LEU A 38 -3.32 7.76 0.17
CA LEU A 38 -2.63 6.49 -0.04
C LEU A 38 -3.59 5.33 0.21
N ASN A 39 -3.80 4.47 -0.78
CA ASN A 39 -4.64 3.29 -0.66
C ASN A 39 -3.79 2.03 -0.76
N GLU A 40 -3.81 1.20 0.28
CA GLU A 40 -3.02 -0.04 0.31
C GLU A 40 -3.90 -1.29 0.22
N VAL A 41 -3.29 -2.42 -0.16
CA VAL A 41 -4.02 -3.68 -0.35
C VAL A 41 -4.67 -4.16 0.95
N THR A 42 -3.91 -4.19 2.05
CA THR A 42 -4.38 -4.61 3.38
C THR A 42 -3.35 -4.26 4.46
N ARG A 43 -3.82 -4.17 5.71
CA ARG A 43 -3.01 -3.82 6.89
C ARG A 43 -1.98 -4.89 7.19
N SER A 44 -0.70 -4.64 6.88
CA SER A 44 0.35 -5.66 6.92
C SER A 44 1.60 -5.26 7.66
N VAL A 45 2.22 -6.22 8.36
CA VAL A 45 3.60 -6.07 8.85
C VAL A 45 4.61 -5.87 7.72
N PHE A 46 4.37 -6.37 6.50
CA PHE A 46 5.24 -6.10 5.34
C PHE A 46 5.22 -4.62 4.93
N TYR A 47 4.26 -3.84 5.46
CA TYR A 47 4.16 -2.41 5.28
C TYR A 47 4.66 -1.62 6.49
N ALA A 48 5.25 -2.29 7.49
CA ALA A 48 5.75 -1.67 8.70
C ALA A 48 6.69 -0.48 8.44
N PRO A 49 7.63 -0.51 7.47
CA PRO A 49 8.48 0.66 7.21
C PRO A 49 7.68 1.91 6.84
N MET A 50 6.58 1.76 6.08
CA MET A 50 5.68 2.87 5.74
C MET A 50 4.92 3.37 6.97
N TYR A 51 4.41 2.46 7.82
CA TYR A 51 3.70 2.84 9.03
C TYR A 51 4.60 3.54 10.05
N ILE A 52 5.84 3.09 10.19
CA ILE A 52 6.85 3.73 11.04
C ILE A 52 7.15 5.14 10.52
N ALA A 53 7.35 5.32 9.21
CA ALA A 53 7.56 6.65 8.64
C ALA A 53 6.37 7.60 8.87
N MET A 54 5.14 7.07 8.95
CA MET A 54 3.97 7.85 9.36
C MET A 54 3.95 8.18 10.85
N SER A 55 4.29 7.22 11.72
CA SER A 55 4.26 7.42 13.18
C SER A 55 5.38 8.33 13.66
N GLU A 56 6.58 8.19 13.10
CA GLU A 56 7.75 9.02 13.41
C GLU A 56 7.68 10.42 12.76
N GLY A 57 6.63 10.70 11.97
CA GLY A 57 6.40 12.03 11.42
C GLY A 57 7.24 12.40 10.19
N TYR A 58 7.99 11.46 9.61
CA TYR A 58 8.85 11.73 8.44
C TYR A 58 8.08 12.35 7.26
N PHE A 59 6.83 11.91 7.01
CA PHE A 59 6.01 12.55 5.99
C PHE A 59 5.66 14.01 6.35
N LYS A 60 5.36 14.27 7.63
CA LYS A 60 5.03 15.62 8.09
C LYS A 60 6.22 16.56 8.03
N GLU A 61 7.41 16.07 8.37
CA GLU A 61 8.67 16.82 8.22
C GLU A 61 8.95 17.20 6.76
N ASN A 62 8.45 16.42 5.81
CA ASN A 62 8.54 16.67 4.37
C ASN A 62 7.32 17.39 3.79
N GLY A 63 6.44 17.97 4.63
CA GLY A 63 5.29 18.74 4.15
C GLY A 63 4.13 17.90 3.62
N LEU A 64 4.08 16.59 3.91
CA LEU A 64 3.05 15.66 3.44
C LEU A 64 2.11 15.22 4.57
N ASP A 65 0.80 15.26 4.30
CA ASP A 65 -0.23 14.70 5.18
C ASP A 65 -0.83 13.45 4.51
N ILE A 66 -0.50 12.27 5.05
CA ILE A 66 -0.90 10.98 4.47
C ILE A 66 -2.28 10.57 4.99
N ASP A 67 -3.27 10.54 4.10
CA ASP A 67 -4.60 9.98 4.34
C ASP A 67 -4.62 8.53 3.86
N LEU A 68 -4.61 7.59 4.81
CA LEU A 68 -4.37 6.19 4.55
C LEU A 68 -5.66 5.36 4.59
N GLN A 69 -5.98 4.71 3.47
CA GLN A 69 -7.12 3.82 3.31
C GLN A 69 -6.71 2.40 2.95
N THR A 70 -7.60 1.43 3.18
CA THR A 70 -7.37 0.01 2.88
C THR A 70 -8.36 -0.48 1.83
N GLY A 71 -7.85 -0.87 0.65
CA GLY A 71 -8.66 -1.27 -0.51
C GLY A 71 -9.09 -2.73 -0.55
N GLN A 72 -8.53 -3.61 0.29
CA GLN A 72 -8.87 -5.04 0.36
C GLN A 72 -8.66 -5.80 -0.98
N GLY A 73 -7.56 -5.52 -1.66
CA GLY A 73 -7.20 -6.17 -2.94
C GLY A 73 -6.45 -5.24 -3.88
N ALA A 74 -5.50 -5.77 -4.65
CA ALA A 74 -4.69 -4.97 -5.58
C ALA A 74 -5.53 -4.36 -6.72
N ASP A 75 -6.57 -5.07 -7.17
CA ASP A 75 -7.53 -4.61 -8.16
C ASP A 75 -8.33 -3.41 -7.64
N LYS A 76 -8.87 -3.48 -6.41
CA LYS A 76 -9.60 -2.37 -5.76
C LYS A 76 -8.69 -1.15 -5.52
N VAL A 77 -7.45 -1.38 -5.07
CA VAL A 77 -6.44 -0.31 -4.94
C VAL A 77 -6.18 0.38 -6.28
N MET A 78 -5.97 -0.41 -7.34
CA MET A 78 -5.74 0.15 -8.67
C MET A 78 -6.96 0.93 -9.16
N GLN A 79 -8.18 0.41 -8.98
CA GLN A 79 -9.40 1.15 -9.30
C GLN A 79 -9.50 2.49 -8.55
N ALA A 80 -9.06 2.54 -7.29
CA ALA A 80 -9.03 3.79 -6.53
C ALA A 80 -8.09 4.85 -7.18
N VAL A 81 -6.92 4.42 -7.66
CA VAL A 81 -5.98 5.29 -8.38
C VAL A 81 -6.56 5.76 -9.73
N LEU A 82 -7.11 4.84 -10.53
CA LEU A 82 -7.65 5.17 -11.85
C LEU A 82 -8.88 6.10 -11.76
N SER A 83 -9.71 5.93 -10.74
CA SER A 83 -10.85 6.81 -10.45
C SER A 83 -10.48 8.14 -9.80
N LYS A 84 -9.18 8.35 -9.52
CA LYS A 84 -8.65 9.53 -8.79
C LYS A 84 -9.23 9.67 -7.38
N SER A 85 -9.74 8.58 -6.78
CA SER A 85 -10.14 8.54 -5.37
C SER A 85 -8.96 8.30 -4.43
N ALA A 86 -7.86 7.73 -4.96
CA ALA A 86 -6.55 7.69 -4.33
C ALA A 86 -5.50 8.35 -5.24
N ASP A 87 -4.48 8.98 -4.65
CA ASP A 87 -3.34 9.56 -5.36
C ASP A 87 -2.25 8.50 -5.56
N ILE A 88 -2.05 7.63 -4.57
CA ILE A 88 -1.06 6.56 -4.58
C ILE A 88 -1.73 5.23 -4.23
N GLY A 89 -1.48 4.22 -5.05
CA GLY A 89 -1.89 2.84 -4.78
C GLY A 89 -0.69 2.00 -4.35
N PHE A 90 -0.72 1.50 -3.11
CA PHE A 90 0.30 0.59 -2.63
C PHE A 90 -0.11 -0.87 -2.87
N CYS A 91 0.19 -1.36 -4.06
CA CYS A 91 -0.16 -2.70 -4.54
C CYS A 91 0.98 -3.31 -5.36
N GLY A 92 0.81 -4.55 -5.82
CA GLY A 92 1.80 -5.21 -6.65
C GLY A 92 1.89 -4.56 -8.04
N PRO A 93 3.07 -4.64 -8.69
CA PRO A 93 3.31 -3.99 -9.98
C PRO A 93 2.54 -4.62 -11.14
N GLU A 94 1.96 -5.82 -10.96
CA GLU A 94 1.25 -6.54 -12.01
C GLU A 94 0.01 -5.78 -12.51
N GLN A 95 -0.62 -4.99 -11.63
CA GLN A 95 -1.76 -4.15 -12.02
C GLN A 95 -1.37 -3.12 -13.09
N THR A 96 -0.21 -2.49 -12.94
CA THR A 96 0.30 -1.53 -13.93
C THR A 96 0.60 -2.21 -15.26
N ILE A 97 1.06 -3.46 -15.25
CA ILE A 97 1.27 -4.25 -16.48
C ILE A 97 -0.07 -4.52 -17.18
N TYR A 98 -1.10 -4.95 -16.43
CA TYR A 98 -2.42 -5.23 -17.00
C TYR A 98 -3.08 -3.98 -17.60
N ILE A 99 -3.02 -2.84 -16.91
CA ILE A 99 -3.54 -1.57 -17.44
C ILE A 99 -2.77 -1.12 -18.68
N ASN A 100 -1.45 -1.34 -18.73
CA ASN A 100 -0.65 -1.05 -19.91
C ASN A 100 -1.08 -1.88 -21.12
N LEU A 101 -1.32 -3.18 -20.92
CA LEU A 101 -1.75 -4.11 -21.97
C LEU A 101 -3.17 -3.80 -22.49
N GLN A 102 -4.02 -3.17 -21.67
CA GLN A 102 -5.35 -2.72 -22.07
C GLN A 102 -5.33 -1.47 -22.97
N GLY A 103 -4.17 -0.85 -23.21
CA GLY A 103 -4.04 0.28 -24.12
C GLY A 103 -4.60 1.61 -23.60
N ARG A 104 -4.84 1.73 -22.29
CA ARG A 104 -5.31 2.97 -21.66
C ARG A 104 -4.26 4.08 -21.79
N GLU A 105 -4.67 5.33 -21.99
CA GLU A 105 -3.73 6.45 -22.15
C GLU A 105 -3.22 7.00 -20.80
N ASP A 106 -4.12 7.14 -19.82
CA ASP A 106 -3.82 7.61 -18.46
C ASP A 106 -3.41 6.44 -17.56
N LYS A 107 -2.14 6.04 -17.76
CA LYS A 107 -1.51 4.88 -17.12
C LYS A 107 -0.94 5.23 -15.74
N PRO A 108 -1.14 4.37 -14.73
CA PRO A 108 -0.43 4.48 -13.47
C PRO A 108 1.07 4.20 -13.68
N VAL A 109 1.92 4.80 -12.86
CA VAL A 109 3.37 4.64 -12.91
C VAL A 109 3.85 3.99 -11.61
N VAL A 110 4.71 2.99 -11.73
CA VAL A 110 5.44 2.44 -10.58
C VAL A 110 6.68 3.31 -10.37
N PHE A 111 6.74 4.00 -9.23
CA PHE A 111 7.80 4.96 -8.94
C PHE A 111 8.63 4.63 -7.69
N ALA A 112 8.17 3.70 -6.86
CA ALA A 112 8.85 3.31 -5.63
C ALA A 112 8.61 1.85 -5.28
N GLN A 113 9.59 1.25 -4.60
CA GLN A 113 9.53 -0.10 -4.04
C GLN A 113 9.72 -0.01 -2.51
N LEU A 114 8.83 -0.63 -1.74
CA LEU A 114 8.97 -0.69 -0.28
C LEU A 114 9.75 -1.93 0.19
N THR A 115 9.46 -3.09 -0.40
CA THR A 115 10.01 -4.39 0.02
C THR A 115 10.78 -5.04 -1.12
N GLN A 116 11.97 -5.59 -0.82
CA GLN A 116 12.77 -6.33 -1.80
C GLN A 116 12.17 -7.70 -2.11
N LYS A 117 11.59 -8.35 -1.10
CA LYS A 117 10.96 -9.67 -1.20
C LYS A 117 9.55 -9.59 -0.63
N ASP A 118 8.64 -10.27 -1.32
CA ASP A 118 7.28 -10.44 -0.86
C ASP A 118 7.22 -11.57 0.18
N GLY A 119 6.62 -11.29 1.34
CA GLY A 119 6.49 -12.27 2.42
C GLY A 119 5.43 -13.33 2.11
N SER A 120 5.85 -14.39 1.44
CA SER A 120 5.01 -15.52 1.05
C SER A 120 5.24 -16.70 1.98
N PHE A 121 4.17 -17.29 2.49
CA PHE A 121 4.18 -18.44 3.37
C PHE A 121 3.23 -19.50 2.86
N LEU A 122 3.61 -20.75 3.03
CA LEU A 122 2.74 -21.90 2.79
C LEU A 122 2.45 -22.55 4.15
N VAL A 123 1.23 -22.36 4.64
CA VAL A 123 0.83 -22.68 6.02
C VAL A 123 -0.14 -23.86 6.02
N GLY A 124 0.28 -25.00 6.55
CA GLY A 124 -0.60 -26.14 6.80
C GLY A 124 -1.39 -25.99 8.10
N ARG A 125 -2.50 -26.71 8.23
CA ARG A 125 -3.16 -26.93 9.53
C ARG A 125 -2.49 -27.98 10.39
N THR A 126 -1.87 -28.94 9.72
CA THR A 126 -1.11 -30.02 10.33
C THR A 126 0.36 -29.70 10.15
N GLU A 127 1.12 -29.90 11.21
CA GLU A 127 2.58 -29.80 11.16
C GLU A 127 3.14 -30.82 10.17
N GLU A 128 4.05 -30.38 9.30
CA GLU A 128 4.76 -31.23 8.35
C GLU A 128 6.26 -30.99 8.56
N LYS A 129 6.87 -31.76 9.47
CA LYS A 129 8.26 -31.55 9.93
C LYS A 129 9.30 -31.57 8.81
N ASN A 130 9.05 -32.38 7.78
CA ASN A 130 9.90 -32.50 6.60
C ASN A 130 9.06 -32.18 5.36
N PHE A 131 8.69 -30.92 5.19
CA PHE A 131 7.87 -30.48 4.07
C PHE A 131 8.47 -30.91 2.72
N ASP A 132 7.64 -31.57 1.90
CA ASP A 132 7.94 -31.88 0.50
C ASP A 132 6.85 -31.26 -0.38
N TRP A 133 7.24 -30.53 -1.42
CA TRP A 133 6.30 -29.97 -2.42
C TRP A 133 5.37 -31.02 -3.03
N LYS A 134 5.80 -32.27 -3.14
CA LYS A 134 4.96 -33.39 -3.59
C LYS A 134 3.80 -33.69 -2.64
N SER A 135 3.90 -33.29 -1.38
CA SER A 135 2.79 -33.42 -0.43
C SER A 135 1.60 -32.53 -0.80
N LEU A 136 1.75 -31.56 -1.70
CA LEU A 136 0.65 -30.74 -2.20
C LEU A 136 -0.31 -31.49 -3.13
N LYS A 137 0.09 -32.66 -3.66
CA LYS A 137 -0.73 -33.44 -4.57
C LYS A 137 -2.06 -33.86 -3.91
N GLY A 138 -3.18 -33.62 -4.59
CA GLY A 138 -4.53 -33.89 -4.10
C GLY A 138 -5.04 -32.95 -3.01
N LYS A 139 -4.22 -32.00 -2.53
CA LYS A 139 -4.63 -31.00 -1.54
C LYS A 139 -5.30 -29.81 -2.23
N ASP A 140 -6.23 -29.13 -1.53
CA ASP A 140 -6.71 -27.83 -1.98
C ASP A 140 -5.95 -26.71 -1.33
N ILE A 141 -5.55 -25.74 -2.14
CA ILE A 141 -4.70 -24.64 -1.71
C ILE A 141 -5.44 -23.35 -2.02
N ILE A 142 -5.68 -22.52 -1.01
CA ILE A 142 -6.15 -21.15 -1.25
C ILE A 142 -4.97 -20.39 -1.85
N GLY A 143 -5.01 -20.15 -3.15
CA GLY A 143 -3.92 -19.52 -3.91
C GLY A 143 -4.11 -18.02 -4.16
N GLY A 144 -5.27 -17.48 -3.81
CA GLY A 144 -5.67 -16.12 -4.17
C GLY A 144 -6.24 -16.02 -5.58
N ARG A 145 -6.58 -14.80 -6.01
CA ARG A 145 -7.25 -14.58 -7.30
C ARG A 145 -6.33 -14.87 -8.49
N PRO A 146 -6.88 -15.34 -9.63
CA PRO A 146 -6.10 -15.52 -10.86
C PRO A 146 -5.44 -14.21 -11.30
N GLY A 147 -4.19 -14.29 -11.78
CA GLY A 147 -3.39 -13.11 -12.15
C GLY A 147 -2.97 -12.23 -10.98
N GLY A 148 -3.25 -12.61 -9.73
CA GLY A 148 -2.62 -11.96 -8.57
C GLY A 148 -1.21 -12.48 -8.37
N VAL A 149 -0.29 -11.63 -7.90
CA VAL A 149 1.07 -12.03 -7.52
C VAL A 149 1.10 -13.25 -6.57
N PRO A 150 0.22 -13.37 -5.55
CA PRO A 150 0.18 -14.58 -4.71
C PRO A 150 -0.06 -15.88 -5.49
N ALA A 151 -1.04 -15.88 -6.39
CA ALA A 151 -1.36 -17.06 -7.18
C ALA A 151 -0.22 -17.39 -8.14
N MET A 152 0.33 -16.38 -8.83
CA MET A 152 1.43 -16.58 -9.77
C MET A 152 2.71 -17.06 -9.08
N ALA A 153 3.02 -16.56 -7.88
CA ALA A 153 4.16 -16.99 -7.09
C ALA A 153 4.03 -18.44 -6.62
N LEU A 154 2.84 -18.84 -6.14
CA LEU A 154 2.56 -20.25 -5.80
C LEU A 154 2.69 -21.16 -7.01
N GLU A 155 2.03 -20.80 -8.12
CA GLU A 155 2.04 -21.59 -9.35
C GLU A 155 3.48 -21.76 -9.87
N TYR A 156 4.29 -20.70 -9.79
CA TYR A 156 5.70 -20.76 -10.14
C TYR A 156 6.47 -21.72 -9.23
N ALA A 157 6.34 -21.59 -7.91
CA ALA A 157 7.02 -22.45 -6.95
C ALA A 157 6.61 -23.93 -7.10
N MET A 158 5.32 -24.21 -7.32
CA MET A 158 4.81 -25.55 -7.62
C MET A 158 5.45 -26.13 -8.88
N LYS A 159 5.49 -25.36 -9.98
CA LYS A 159 6.09 -25.79 -11.26
C LYS A 159 7.59 -26.08 -11.12
N GLN A 160 8.33 -25.26 -10.38
CA GLN A 160 9.76 -25.50 -10.11
C GLN A 160 10.01 -26.82 -9.36
N ASN A 161 9.01 -27.30 -8.62
CA ASN A 161 9.08 -28.55 -7.85
C ASN A 161 8.31 -29.71 -8.50
N GLY A 162 7.99 -29.61 -9.80
CA GLY A 162 7.35 -30.70 -10.56
C GLY A 162 5.88 -30.94 -10.21
N ILE A 163 5.20 -29.94 -9.63
CA ILE A 163 3.78 -29.97 -9.32
C ILE A 163 3.04 -29.11 -10.34
N ILE A 164 2.09 -29.69 -11.07
CA ILE A 164 1.29 -29.00 -12.07
C ILE A 164 0.11 -28.33 -11.38
N PRO A 165 0.03 -26.98 -11.30
CA PRO A 165 -1.09 -26.31 -10.65
C PRO A 165 -2.41 -26.66 -11.33
N LYS A 166 -3.50 -26.79 -10.56
CA LYS A 166 -4.86 -27.17 -11.00
C LYS A 166 -5.01 -28.61 -11.49
N THR A 167 -3.91 -29.33 -11.75
CA THR A 167 -3.92 -30.75 -12.13
C THR A 167 -3.52 -31.62 -10.94
N ASP A 168 -2.33 -31.37 -10.38
CA ASP A 168 -1.81 -32.13 -9.24
C ASP A 168 -2.40 -31.64 -7.91
N ALA A 169 -2.69 -30.35 -7.78
CA ALA A 169 -3.30 -29.76 -6.59
C ALA A 169 -4.45 -28.83 -6.99
N ASN A 170 -5.51 -28.79 -6.17
CA ASN A 170 -6.69 -27.98 -6.47
C ASN A 170 -6.52 -26.55 -5.92
N MET A 171 -6.28 -25.59 -6.80
CA MET A 171 -6.15 -24.20 -6.38
C MET A 171 -7.52 -23.53 -6.26
N VAL A 172 -7.90 -23.19 -5.04
CA VAL A 172 -9.09 -22.38 -4.74
C VAL A 172 -8.75 -20.92 -4.96
N THR A 173 -9.40 -20.32 -5.97
CA THR A 173 -9.08 -18.97 -6.47
C THR A 173 -10.29 -18.02 -6.46
N ASN A 174 -11.45 -18.50 -5.98
CA ASN A 174 -12.74 -17.81 -5.95
C ASN A 174 -13.13 -17.32 -4.54
N ILE A 175 -12.16 -17.14 -3.65
CA ILE A 175 -12.38 -16.58 -2.31
C ILE A 175 -11.98 -15.11 -2.34
N ASP A 176 -12.87 -14.24 -1.85
CA ASP A 176 -12.53 -12.81 -1.69
C ASP A 176 -11.32 -12.67 -0.75
N PHE A 177 -10.45 -11.71 -1.08
CA PHE A 177 -9.23 -11.48 -0.33
C PHE A 177 -9.49 -11.30 1.19
N ALA A 178 -10.51 -10.53 1.57
CA ALA A 178 -10.85 -10.30 2.98
C ALA A 178 -11.42 -11.57 3.67
N ALA A 179 -12.02 -12.48 2.91
CA ALA A 179 -12.57 -13.73 3.43
C ALA A 179 -11.53 -14.86 3.57
N THR A 180 -10.33 -14.66 3.04
CA THR A 180 -9.31 -15.71 2.90
C THR A 180 -8.91 -16.32 4.26
N ALA A 181 -8.66 -15.50 5.28
CA ALA A 181 -8.34 -16.00 6.63
C ALA A 181 -9.51 -16.80 7.25
N GLY A 182 -10.74 -16.32 7.08
CA GLY A 182 -11.93 -17.02 7.57
C GLY A 182 -12.21 -18.33 6.81
N ALA A 183 -11.94 -18.35 5.51
CA ALA A 183 -12.06 -19.54 4.66
C ALA A 183 -11.02 -20.60 5.06
N PHE A 184 -9.77 -20.19 5.30
CA PHE A 184 -8.75 -21.07 5.87
C PHE A 184 -9.26 -21.66 7.18
N GLY A 185 -9.78 -20.84 8.10
CA GLY A 185 -10.25 -21.23 9.44
C GLY A 185 -11.48 -22.16 9.48
N ARG A 186 -12.40 -22.11 8.51
CA ARG A 186 -13.68 -22.86 8.55
C ARG A 186 -13.87 -23.94 7.48
N TYR A 187 -13.35 -23.75 6.27
CA TYR A 187 -13.84 -24.50 5.10
C TYR A 187 -12.90 -25.60 4.60
N ILE A 188 -11.73 -25.77 5.20
CA ILE A 188 -10.70 -26.66 4.66
C ILE A 188 -10.16 -27.54 5.78
N LYS A 189 -10.71 -28.76 5.91
CA LYS A 189 -10.39 -29.68 7.01
C LYS A 189 -8.96 -30.28 6.96
N GLU A 190 -8.29 -30.28 5.80
CA GLU A 190 -7.00 -30.98 5.65
C GLU A 190 -5.88 -30.24 4.89
N ARG A 191 -5.99 -28.93 4.59
CA ARG A 191 -5.13 -28.37 3.53
C ARG A 191 -4.43 -27.05 3.81
N LEU A 192 -3.37 -26.84 3.01
CA LEU A 192 -2.41 -25.76 3.11
C LEU A 192 -2.93 -24.44 2.55
N PHE A 193 -2.39 -23.38 3.12
CA PHE A 193 -2.69 -22.00 2.83
C PHE A 193 -1.45 -21.34 2.29
N PHE A 194 -1.39 -21.12 0.98
CA PHE A 194 -0.34 -20.28 0.45
C PHE A 194 -0.77 -18.83 0.61
N LEU A 195 -0.32 -18.22 1.69
CA LEU A 195 -0.59 -16.84 1.99
C LEU A 195 0.64 -15.99 1.70
N LEU A 196 0.50 -15.03 0.80
CA LEU A 196 1.22 -13.77 0.96
C LEU A 196 0.64 -13.11 2.21
N LEU A 197 1.34 -13.25 3.35
CA LEU A 197 0.85 -12.86 4.68
C LEU A 197 0.81 -11.35 4.81
N LYS A 198 -0.12 -10.68 4.12
CA LYS A 198 -0.34 -9.28 4.44
C LYS A 198 -1.10 -9.04 5.75
N SER A 199 -1.27 -10.02 6.61
CA SER A 199 -1.59 -9.85 8.03
C SER A 199 -1.63 -11.22 8.68
N PHE A 200 -0.81 -11.44 9.70
CA PHE A 200 -0.89 -12.41 10.81
C PHE A 200 0.54 -12.73 11.25
N ILE A 201 1.02 -12.01 12.26
CA ILE A 201 2.09 -12.51 13.13
C ILE A 201 1.37 -13.12 14.34
N LEU A 202 1.51 -14.44 14.50
CA LEU A 202 1.34 -15.07 15.81
C LEU A 202 2.58 -14.75 16.65
N PRO A 203 2.44 -14.52 17.96
CA PRO A 203 3.59 -14.55 18.87
C PRO A 203 4.17 -15.98 18.84
N ASP A 204 5.48 -16.12 19.02
CA ASP A 204 6.21 -17.38 19.27
C ASP A 204 7.04 -18.01 18.13
N PHE A 205 7.56 -17.22 17.18
CA PHE A 205 8.69 -17.69 16.36
C PHE A 205 9.84 -16.66 16.33
N VAL A 206 10.48 -16.51 17.48
CA VAL A 206 11.92 -16.20 17.58
C VAL A 206 12.54 -17.39 18.30
N SER A 207 13.03 -18.36 17.54
CA SER A 207 14.09 -19.25 18.02
C SER A 207 15.09 -19.45 16.89
N GLU A 208 16.25 -18.81 17.09
CA GLU A 208 17.58 -19.30 16.75
C GLU A 208 17.72 -20.20 15.52
N SER A 209 18.21 -19.62 14.41
CA SER A 209 19.50 -19.94 13.74
C SER A 209 19.52 -19.34 12.33
#